data_AF-A0A8T5II70-F1
#
_entry.id   AF-A0A8T5II70-F1
#
_cell.length_a   1.000
_cell.length_b   1.000
_cell.length_c   1.000
_cell.angle_alpha   90.00
_cell.angle_beta   90.00
_cell.angle_gamma   90.00
#
_symmetry.space_group_name_H-M   'P 1'
#
loop_
_entity.id
_entity.type
_entity.pdbx_description
1 polymer ?
#
loop_
_entity_poly.entity_id
_entity_poly.type
_entity_poly.pdbx_seq_one_letter_code
_entity_poly.pdbx_strand_id
1 'polypeptide(L)' 'MNLISRTITGILILIFSIYLLWLAFKVVWVLIYAIPLFIIAWFVLFNQNEDKIERRKDR' A
#
# COMPACT_ATOMS: atom_id res chain seq x y z
N MET A 1 4.04 6.21 -12.51
CA MET A 1 4.44 4.89 -11.99
C MET A 1 3.55 3.89 -12.70
N ASN A 2 4.10 3.03 -13.56
CA ASN A 2 3.26 2.21 -14.44
C ASN A 2 2.21 1.40 -13.63
N LEU A 3 0.97 1.27 -14.13
CA LEU A 3 -0.18 0.73 -13.38
C LEU A 3 0.09 -0.66 -12.80
N ILE A 4 0.85 -1.48 -13.53
CA ILE A 4 1.34 -2.80 -13.10
C ILE A 4 2.30 -2.66 -11.92
N SER A 5 3.27 -1.75 -11.99
CA SER A 5 4.22 -1.49 -10.91
C SER A 5 3.52 -1.01 -9.64
N ARG A 6 2.56 -0.08 -9.75
CA ARG A 6 1.76 0.35 -8.58
C ARG A 6 0.99 -0.80 -7.96
N THR A 7 0.37 -1.63 -8.79
CA THR A 7 -0.41 -2.77 -8.31
C THR A 7 0.48 -3.79 -7.59
N ILE A 8 1.65 -4.12 -8.15
CA ILE A 8 2.62 -5.03 -7.52
C ILE A 8 3.12 -4.46 -6.20
N THR A 9 3.56 -3.19 -6.18
CA THR A 9 4.04 -2.52 -4.97
C THR A 9 2.94 -2.45 -3.91
N GLY A 10 1.72 -2.08 -4.28
CA GLY A 10 0.58 -2.02 -3.38
C GLY A 10 0.22 -3.38 -2.78
N ILE A 11 0.22 -4.45 -3.59
CA ILE A 11 -0.03 -5.82 -3.12
C ILE A 11 1.05 -6.28 -2.15
N LEU A 12 2.33 -6.04 -2.45
CA LEU A 12 3.44 -6.41 -1.57
C LEU A 12 3.35 -5.72 -0.21
N ILE A 13 3.08 -4.42 -0.20
CA ILE A 13 2.92 -3.66 1.04
C ILE A 13 1.67 -4.15 1.80
N LEU A 14 0.59 -4.47 1.11
CA LEU A 14 -0.64 -4.97 1.74
C LEU A 14 -0.44 -6.35 2.38
N ILE A 15 0.23 -7.28 1.71
CA ILE A 15 0.60 -8.59 2.27
C ILE A 15 1.47 -8.41 3.52
N PHE A 16 2.48 -7.54 3.46
CA PHE A 16 3.35 -7.24 4.59
C PHE A 16 2.59 -6.61 5.77
N SER A 17 1.63 -5.72 5.48
CA SER A 17 0.77 -5.09 6.49
C SER A 17 -0.14 -6.09 7.19
N ILE A 18 -0.68 -7.06 6.45
CA ILE A 18 -1.49 -8.16 7.01
C ILE A 18 -0.63 -9.05 7.92
N TYR A 19 0.61 -9.34 7.52
CA TYR A 19 1.54 -10.09 8.36
C TYR A 19 1.84 -9.35 9.68
N LEU A 20 2.06 -8.03 9.63
CA LEU A 20 2.24 -7.21 10.83
C LEU A 20 0.99 -7.17 11.72
N LEU A 21 -0.20 -7.12 11.14
CA LEU A 21 -1.47 -7.24 11.88
C LEU A 21 -1.59 -8.61 12.57
N TRP A 22 -1.17 -9.68 11.91
CA TRP A 22 -1.13 -11.01 12.52
C TRP A 22 -0.13 -11.07 13.69
N LEU A 23 1.05 -10.47 13.53
CA LEU A 23 2.07 -10.38 14.59
C LEU A 23 1.58 -9.54 15.79
N ALA A 24 0.73 -8.55 15.53
CA ALA A 24 0.17 -7.68 16.56
C ALA A 24 -0.72 -8.41 17.58
N PHE A 25 -1.27 -9.59 17.24
CA PHE A 25 -1.95 -10.45 18.21
C PHE A 25 -1.02 -11.01 19.29
N LYS A 26 0.28 -11.09 19.02
CA LYS A 26 1.30 -11.53 19.98
C LYS A 26 1.97 -10.36 20.70
N VAL A 27 2.11 -9.23 20.00
CA VAL A 27 2.79 -8.04 20.52
C VAL A 27 1.99 -6.79 20.17
N VAL A 28 1.23 -6.28 21.15
CA VAL A 28 0.31 -5.14 20.97
C VAL A 28 1.01 -3.89 20.43
N TRP A 29 2.28 -3.65 20.79
CA TRP A 29 3.06 -2.50 20.30
C TRP A 29 3.24 -2.49 18.78
N VAL A 30 3.12 -3.64 18.11
CA VAL A 30 3.21 -3.75 16.64
C VAL A 30 2.04 -3.03 15.96
N LEU A 31 0.89 -2.84 16.62
CA LEU A 31 -0.24 -2.09 16.05
C LEU A 31 0.13 -0.65 15.66
N ILE A 32 1.04 -0.02 16.40
CA ILE A 32 1.50 1.36 16.13
C ILE A 32 2.15 1.45 14.74
N TYR A 33 2.77 0.37 14.27
CA TYR A 33 3.36 0.29 12.95
C TYR A 33 2.41 -0.32 11.92
N ALA A 34 1.62 -1.32 12.31
CA ALA A 34 0.73 -2.04 11.40
C ALA A 34 -0.38 -1.13 10.83
N ILE A 35 -0.96 -0.25 11.66
CA ILE A 35 -2.06 0.63 11.24
C ILE A 35 -1.59 1.66 10.19
N PRO A 36 -0.52 2.47 10.42
CA PRO A 36 -0.03 3.40 9.40
C PRO A 36 0.39 2.70 8.11
N LEU A 37 1.04 1.53 8.21
CA LEU A 37 1.54 0.81 7.05
C LEU A 37 0.39 0.26 6.19
N PHE A 38 -0.70 -0.20 6.82
CA PHE A 38 -1.93 -0.59 6.14
C PHE A 38 -2.61 0.59 5.44
N ILE A 39 -2.64 1.77 6.07
CA ILE A 39 -3.17 3.00 5.46
C ILE A 39 -2.35 3.40 4.23
N ILE A 40 -1.03 3.31 4.31
CA ILE A 40 -0.13 3.57 3.17
C ILE A 40 -0.38 2.56 2.05
N ALA A 41 -0.50 1.27 2.38
CA ALA A 41 -0.79 0.22 1.40
C ALA A 41 -2.10 0.51 0.63
N TRP A 42 -3.13 0.92 1.37
CA TRP A 42 -4.42 1.30 0.81
C TRP A 42 -4.28 2.52 -0.09
N PHE A 43 -3.59 3.56 0.37
CA PHE A 43 -3.37 4.76 -0.42
C PHE A 43 -2.62 4.47 -1.72
N VAL A 44 -1.58 3.63 -1.68
CA VAL A 44 -0.82 3.22 -2.88
C VAL A 44 -1.70 2.45 -3.87
N LEU A 45 -2.60 1.57 -3.41
CA LEU A 45 -3.48 0.81 -4.30
C LEU A 45 -4.58 1.65 -4.92
N PHE A 46 -5.18 2.57 -4.16
CA PHE A 46 -6.35 3.34 -4.58
C PHE A 46 -6.03 4.73 -5.11
N ASN A 47 -4.78 5.22 -5.00
CA ASN A 47 -4.38 6.50 -5.57
C ASN A 47 -4.22 6.42 -7.09
N GLN A 48 -5.36 6.46 -7.79
CA GLN A 48 -5.48 6.49 -9.24
C GLN A 48 -5.13 7.86 -9.84
N ASN A 49 -4.84 8.87 -9.02
CA ASN A 49 -4.56 10.22 -9.51
C ASN A 49 -3.20 10.31 -10.21
N GLU A 50 -2.21 9.50 -9.82
CA GLU A 50 -0.93 9.41 -10.55
C GLU A 50 -1.10 8.85 -11.97
N ASP A 51 -1.92 7.81 -12.15
CA ASP A 51 -2.17 7.25 -13.49
C ASP A 51 -2.85 8.24 -14.44
N LYS A 52 -3.69 9.14 -13.89
CA LYS A 52 -4.37 10.19 -14.67
C LYS A 52 -3.41 11.29 -15.14
N ILE A 53 -2.31 11.49 -14.43
CA ILE A 53 -1.26 12.44 -14.81
C ILE A 53 -0.35 11.80 -15.86
N GLU A 54 0.02 10.53 -15.68
CA GLU A 54 0.86 9.79 -16.64
C GLU A 54 0.18 9.65 -18.01
N ARG A 55 -1.12 9.32 -18.04
CA ARG A 55 -1.91 9.29 -19.29
C ARG A 55 -2.07 10.65 -19.99
N ARG A 56 -1.89 11.77 -19.29
CA ARG A 56 -1.91 13.12 -19.88
C ARG A 56 -0.55 13.59 -20.37
N LYS A 57 0.55 12.98 -19.90
CA LYS A 57 1.90 13.32 -20.31
C LYS A 57 2.32 12.60 -21.60
N ASP A 58 1.72 11.43 -21.87
CA ASP A 58 1.87 10.66 -23.11
C ASP A 58 0.94 11.09 -24.27
N ARG A 59 0.16 12.17 -24.09
CA ARG A 59 -0.71 12.75 -25.13
C ARG A 59 -0.17 14.10 -25.57
#